data_AF-A0A820I3T4-F1
#
_entry.id   AF-A0A820I3T4-F1
#
_cell.length_a   1.000
_cell.length_b   1.000
_cell.length_c   1.000
_cell.angle_alpha   90.00
_cell.angle_beta   90.00
_cell.angle_gamma   90.00
#
_symmetry.space_group_name_H-M   'P 1'
#
loop_
_entity.id
_entity.type
_entity.pdbx_description
1 polymer ?
#
loop_
_entity_poly.entity_id
_entity_poly.type
_entity_poly.pdbx_seq_one_letter_code
_entity_poly.pdbx_strand_id
1 'polypeptide(L)'
;MYTITVTGFQYHYDQFKIILQRIQSVNNSMQSAKDYYQQHLNRIIRSLMITFLQVQSKTRYWFLYKNIFSNNIKEKIKEYVSMFNISIEEQIKTLIEQCISSKLTRPWIEIRKFTNQFIENNSFMNQIEYIKYQTLEQFIKENISFQ
;
A
#
# COMPACT_ATOMS: atom_id res chain seq x y z
N MET A 1 37.39 -44.63 19.76
CA MET A 1 36.82 -43.34 19.32
C MET A 1 35.42 -43.64 18.80
N TYR A 2 34.36 -43.26 19.51
CA TYR A 2 32.98 -43.47 19.04
C TYR A 2 32.52 -42.21 18.31
N THR A 3 32.29 -42.33 17.01
CA THR A 3 31.70 -41.26 16.20
C THR A 3 30.19 -41.33 16.40
N ILE A 4 29.65 -40.48 17.28
CA ILE A 4 28.20 -40.32 17.41
C ILE A 4 27.74 -39.54 16.19
N THR A 5 27.23 -40.24 15.18
CA THR A 5 26.53 -39.59 14.07
C THR A 5 25.19 -39.10 14.62
N VAL A 6 25.02 -37.79 14.79
CA VAL A 6 23.73 -37.20 15.14
C VAL A 6 22.81 -37.31 13.92
N THR A 7 22.17 -38.47 13.79
CA THR A 7 21.13 -38.71 12.79
C THR A 7 20.01 -37.69 13.00
N GLY A 8 19.67 -36.95 11.95
CA GLY A 8 18.67 -35.88 12.01
C GLY A 8 19.24 -34.46 11.95
N PHE A 9 20.52 -34.20 12.28
CA PHE A 9 21.08 -32.85 12.21
C PHE A 9 21.04 -32.27 10.78
N GLN A 10 21.47 -33.08 9.80
CA GLN A 10 21.41 -32.70 8.38
C GLN A 10 19.97 -32.47 7.92
N TYR A 11 19.04 -33.36 8.31
CA TYR A 11 17.63 -33.23 7.98
C TYR A 11 17.02 -31.94 8.56
N HIS A 12 17.25 -31.64 9.84
CA HIS A 12 16.77 -30.41 10.47
C HIS A 12 17.40 -29.17 9.83
N TYR A 13 18.69 -29.20 9.52
CA TYR A 13 19.38 -28.13 8.81
C TYR A 13 18.77 -27.86 7.43
N ASP A 14 18.45 -28.90 6.66
CA ASP A 14 17.79 -28.76 5.36
C ASP A 14 16.35 -28.21 5.51
N GLN A 15 15.61 -28.63 6.54
CA GLN A 15 14.30 -28.05 6.85
C GLN A 15 14.40 -26.56 7.21
N PHE A 16 15.39 -26.15 8.00
CA PHE A 16 15.60 -24.73 8.32
C PHE A 16 15.91 -23.90 7.07
N LYS A 17 16.72 -24.42 6.14
CA LYS A 17 16.98 -23.74 4.86
C LYS A 17 15.69 -23.53 4.05
N ILE A 18 14.85 -24.56 3.97
CA ILE A 18 13.57 -24.47 3.25
C ILE A 18 12.66 -23.43 3.89
N ILE A 19 12.55 -23.42 5.22
CA ILE A 19 11.75 -22.43 5.95
C ILE A 19 12.28 -21.02 5.71
N LEU A 20 13.59 -20.81 5.78
CA LEU A 20 14.22 -19.52 5.52
C LEU A 20 13.91 -19.01 4.10
N GLN A 21 14.04 -19.88 3.09
CA GLN A 21 13.70 -19.54 1.71
C GLN A 21 12.22 -19.13 1.54
N ARG A 22 11.30 -19.84 2.23
CA ARG A 22 9.88 -19.49 2.22
C ARG A 22 9.62 -18.14 2.87
N ILE A 23 10.24 -17.86 4.01
CA ILE A 23 10.11 -16.56 4.70
C ILE A 23 10.65 -15.43 3.81
N GLN A 24 11.80 -15.63 3.16
CA GLN A 24 12.35 -14.68 2.19
C GLN A 24 11.38 -14.43 1.01
N SER A 25 10.76 -15.49 0.49
CA SER A 25 9.76 -15.38 -0.58
C SER A 25 8.51 -14.58 -0.14
N VAL A 26 8.04 -14.78 1.09
CA VAL A 26 6.94 -14.00 1.69
C VAL A 26 7.32 -12.52 1.77
N ASN A 27 8.50 -12.21 2.29
CA ASN A 27 8.99 -10.83 2.43
C ASN A 27 9.14 -10.13 1.07
N ASN A 28 9.67 -10.81 0.06
CA ASN A 28 9.79 -10.26 -1.30
C ASN A 28 8.41 -10.01 -1.92
N SER A 29 7.47 -10.92 -1.69
CA SER A 29 6.10 -10.80 -2.18
C SER A 29 5.36 -9.65 -1.49
N MET A 30 5.59 -9.42 -0.19
CA MET A 30 5.11 -8.23 0.52
C MET A 30 5.61 -6.97 -0.16
N GLN A 31 6.93 -6.86 -0.34
CA GLN A 31 7.51 -5.63 -0.88
C GLN A 31 6.93 -5.33 -2.27
N SER A 32 6.80 -6.37 -3.10
CA SER A 32 6.15 -6.27 -4.41
C SER A 32 4.70 -5.78 -4.31
N ALA A 33 3.95 -6.21 -3.30
CA ALA A 33 2.57 -5.76 -3.07
C ALA A 33 2.50 -4.31 -2.59
N LYS A 34 3.41 -3.87 -1.70
CA LYS A 34 3.54 -2.46 -1.28
C LYS A 34 3.85 -1.56 -2.48
N ASP A 35 4.81 -1.96 -3.30
CA ASP A 35 5.18 -1.22 -4.50
C ASP A 35 4.03 -1.16 -5.51
N TYR A 36 3.33 -2.29 -5.70
CA TYR A 36 2.17 -2.37 -6.57
C TYR A 36 1.04 -1.43 -6.12
N TYR A 37 0.71 -1.43 -4.83
CA TYR A 37 -0.33 -0.57 -4.29
C TYR A 37 0.01 0.91 -4.43
N GLN A 38 1.26 1.30 -4.16
CA GLN A 38 1.71 2.67 -4.38
C GLN A 38 1.64 3.07 -5.86
N GLN A 39 2.02 2.19 -6.78
CA GLN A 39 1.87 2.42 -8.21
C GLN A 39 0.40 2.56 -8.63
N HIS A 40 -0.49 1.75 -8.05
CA HIS A 40 -1.93 1.83 -8.28
C HIS A 40 -2.48 3.22 -7.90
N LEU A 41 -2.18 3.70 -6.69
CA LEU A 41 -2.57 5.04 -6.27
C LEU A 41 -1.99 6.12 -7.18
N ASN A 42 -0.70 6.04 -7.51
CA ASN A 42 -0.02 6.95 -8.44
C ASN A 42 -0.71 7.06 -9.81
N ARG A 43 -1.24 5.95 -10.34
CA ARG A 43 -1.99 5.95 -11.60
C ARG A 43 -3.32 6.68 -11.47
N ILE A 44 -4.06 6.43 -10.39
CA ILE A 44 -5.34 7.13 -10.11
C ILE A 44 -5.12 8.64 -10.06
N ILE A 45 -4.09 9.09 -9.34
CA ILE A 45 -3.81 10.52 -9.17
C ILE A 45 -3.38 11.16 -10.47
N ARG A 46 -2.51 10.50 -11.25
CA ARG A 46 -2.12 11.03 -12.56
C ARG A 46 -3.34 11.22 -13.43
N SER A 47 -4.25 10.25 -13.45
CA SER A 47 -5.52 10.37 -14.17
C SER A 47 -6.36 11.55 -13.68
N LEU A 48 -6.57 11.67 -12.36
CA LEU A 48 -7.32 12.79 -11.76
C LEU A 48 -6.70 14.15 -12.06
N MET A 49 -5.38 14.28 -11.91
CA MET A 49 -4.66 15.52 -12.14
C MET A 49 -4.67 15.90 -13.61
N ILE A 50 -4.60 14.95 -14.55
CA ILE A 50 -4.76 15.24 -15.98
C ILE A 50 -6.14 15.87 -16.24
N THR A 51 -7.23 15.24 -15.78
CA THR A 51 -8.59 15.75 -15.96
C THR A 51 -8.74 17.13 -15.30
N PHE A 52 -8.17 17.30 -14.13
CA PHE A 52 -8.27 18.55 -13.37
C PHE A 52 -7.41 19.68 -13.96
N LEU A 53 -6.27 19.36 -14.59
CA LEU A 53 -5.41 20.31 -15.29
C LEU A 53 -6.01 20.79 -16.62
N GLN A 54 -6.84 19.98 -17.28
CA GLN A 54 -7.53 20.34 -18.53
C GLN A 54 -8.47 21.54 -18.37
N VAL A 55 -8.96 21.82 -17.16
CA VAL A 55 -9.76 23.00 -16.88
C VAL A 55 -8.87 24.26 -16.95
N GLN A 56 -8.96 24.95 -18.09
CA GLN A 56 -8.30 26.23 -18.35
C GLN A 56 -9.12 27.38 -17.73
N SER A 57 -8.82 27.72 -16.48
CA SER A 57 -9.20 29.03 -15.92
C SER A 57 -7.93 29.82 -15.67
N LYS A 58 -7.88 31.06 -16.21
CA LYS A 58 -6.75 31.98 -16.05
C LYS A 58 -6.81 32.77 -14.73
N THR A 59 -7.73 32.43 -13.84
CA THR A 59 -7.92 33.17 -12.59
C THR A 59 -6.90 32.74 -11.53
N ARG A 60 -6.37 33.71 -10.77
CA ARG A 60 -5.46 33.45 -9.64
C ARG A 60 -6.08 32.48 -8.62
N TYR A 61 -7.37 32.61 -8.37
CA TYR A 61 -8.13 31.76 -7.45
C TYR A 61 -8.14 30.28 -7.88
N TRP A 62 -8.27 30.02 -9.18
CA TRP A 62 -8.20 28.67 -9.69
C TRP A 62 -6.84 28.04 -9.44
N PHE A 63 -5.74 28.77 -9.70
CA PHE A 63 -4.39 28.28 -9.43
C PHE A 63 -4.18 27.94 -7.94
N LEU A 64 -4.65 28.80 -7.04
CA LEU A 64 -4.57 28.59 -5.59
C LEU A 64 -5.36 27.35 -5.16
N TYR A 65 -6.61 27.22 -5.62
CA TYR A 65 -7.43 26.04 -5.38
C TYR A 65 -6.74 24.77 -5.89
N LYS A 66 -6.12 24.79 -7.09
CA LYS A 66 -5.39 23.63 -7.61
C LYS A 66 -4.24 23.18 -6.71
N ASN A 67 -3.50 24.13 -6.15
CA ASN A 67 -2.37 23.81 -5.27
C ASN A 67 -2.86 23.19 -3.97
N ILE A 68 -3.92 23.74 -3.36
CA ILE A 68 -4.53 23.17 -2.16
C ILE A 68 -5.07 21.76 -2.46
N PHE A 69 -5.77 21.57 -3.57
CA PHE A 69 -6.28 20.26 -3.98
C PHE A 69 -5.17 19.22 -4.14
N SER A 70 -4.10 19.60 -4.83
CA SER A 70 -2.92 18.74 -5.04
C SER A 70 -2.28 18.33 -3.72
N ASN A 71 -2.19 19.25 -2.75
CA ASN A 71 -1.66 18.96 -1.42
C ASN A 71 -2.58 18.02 -0.63
N ASN A 72 -3.89 18.27 -0.62
CA ASN A 72 -4.85 17.44 0.11
C ASN A 72 -4.89 16.01 -0.46
N ILE A 73 -4.80 15.86 -1.79
CA ILE A 73 -4.65 14.56 -2.44
C ILE A 73 -3.36 13.86 -1.97
N LYS A 74 -2.21 14.56 -1.98
CA LYS A 74 -0.92 14.02 -1.51
C LYS A 74 -0.97 13.50 -0.08
N GLU A 75 -1.58 14.25 0.84
CA GLU A 75 -1.72 13.80 2.22
C GLU A 75 -2.63 12.57 2.32
N LYS A 76 -3.77 12.57 1.61
CA LYS A 76 -4.68 11.41 1.63
C LYS A 76 -4.04 10.13 1.09
N ILE A 77 -3.14 10.25 0.12
CA ILE A 77 -2.38 9.10 -0.40
C ILE A 77 -1.43 8.54 0.65
N LYS A 78 -0.73 9.40 1.40
CA LYS A 78 0.15 8.95 2.48
C LYS A 78 -0.63 8.17 3.52
N GLU A 79 -1.84 8.61 3.85
CA GLU A 79 -2.76 7.87 4.73
C GLU A 79 -3.08 6.49 4.17
N TYR A 80 -3.49 6.41 2.89
CA TYR A 80 -3.84 5.14 2.25
C TYR A 80 -2.65 4.16 2.16
N VAL A 81 -1.46 4.66 1.80
CA VAL A 81 -0.22 3.87 1.81
C VAL A 81 0.11 3.38 3.22
N SER A 82 -0.03 4.24 4.22
CA SER A 82 0.19 3.86 5.62
C SER A 82 -0.79 2.78 6.08
N MET A 83 -2.09 2.94 5.80
CA MET A 83 -3.13 1.95 6.10
C MET A 83 -2.83 0.60 5.45
N PHE A 84 -2.43 0.60 4.18
CA PHE A 84 -2.07 -0.64 3.48
C PHE A 84 -0.83 -1.29 4.10
N ASN A 85 0.21 -0.50 4.41
CA ASN A 85 1.44 -1.00 5.00
C ASN A 85 1.19 -1.67 6.36
N ILE A 86 0.37 -1.06 7.21
CA ILE A 86 -0.04 -1.65 8.49
C ILE A 86 -0.80 -2.96 8.25
N SER A 87 -1.81 -2.92 7.38
CA SER A 87 -2.68 -4.08 7.14
C SER A 87 -1.90 -5.28 6.55
N ILE A 88 -0.97 -5.04 5.63
CA ILE A 88 -0.17 -6.12 5.03
C ILE A 88 0.88 -6.66 6.00
N GLU A 89 1.43 -5.83 6.89
CA GLU A 89 2.35 -6.26 7.95
C GLU A 89 1.68 -7.20 8.95
N GLU A 90 0.43 -6.93 9.31
CA GLU A 90 -0.38 -7.83 10.13
C GLU A 90 -0.61 -9.17 9.43
N GLN A 91 -0.99 -9.12 8.14
CA GLN A 91 -1.22 -10.33 7.34
C GLN A 91 0.03 -11.22 7.22
N ILE A 92 1.23 -10.62 7.19
CA ILE A 92 2.49 -11.36 7.03
C ILE A 92 2.84 -12.21 8.22
N LYS A 93 2.53 -11.75 9.44
CA LYS A 93 2.78 -12.55 10.65
C LYS A 93 2.07 -13.90 10.51
N THR A 94 0.81 -13.87 10.09
CA THR A 94 0.02 -15.08 9.82
C THR A 94 0.60 -15.92 8.68
N LEU A 95 1.05 -15.30 7.58
CA LEU A 95 1.62 -16.04 6.44
C LEU A 95 2.96 -16.71 6.79
N ILE A 96 3.81 -16.06 7.60
CA ILE A 96 5.07 -16.64 8.08
C ILE A 96 4.81 -17.88 8.94
N GLU A 97 3.86 -17.80 9.88
CA GLU A 97 3.46 -18.94 10.72
C GLU A 97 2.94 -20.12 9.87
N GLN A 98 2.15 -19.82 8.84
CA GLN A 98 1.66 -20.84 7.91
C GLN A 98 2.77 -21.43 7.02
N CYS A 99 3.79 -20.64 6.66
CA CYS A 99 4.97 -21.13 5.94
C CYS A 99 5.86 -22.03 6.80
N ILE A 100 6.07 -21.68 8.08
CA ILE A 100 6.83 -22.49 9.04
C ILE A 100 6.13 -23.83 9.28
N SER A 101 4.81 -23.81 9.47
CA SER A 101 3.99 -25.02 9.65
C SER A 101 3.76 -25.82 8.35
N SER A 102 4.39 -25.42 7.24
CA SER A 102 4.25 -26.05 5.91
C SER A 102 2.81 -26.12 5.39
N LYS A 103 1.90 -25.31 5.93
CA LYS A 103 0.50 -25.22 5.49
C LYS A 103 0.34 -24.37 4.23
N LEU A 104 1.32 -23.53 3.91
CA LEU A 104 1.26 -22.59 2.79
C LEU A 104 2.36 -22.88 1.75
N THR A 105 1.93 -23.35 0.58
CA THR A 105 2.83 -23.64 -0.55
C THR A 105 3.03 -22.46 -1.49
N ARG A 106 2.10 -21.49 -1.51
CA ARG A 106 2.09 -20.38 -2.48
C ARG A 106 1.72 -19.02 -1.83
N PRO A 107 2.61 -18.43 -1.01
CA PRO A 107 2.34 -17.19 -0.29
C PRO A 107 1.97 -16.00 -1.18
N TRP A 108 2.50 -15.95 -2.41
CA TRP A 108 2.21 -14.86 -3.34
C TRP A 108 0.72 -14.81 -3.76
N ILE A 109 0.01 -15.94 -3.77
CA ILE A 109 -1.41 -15.99 -4.14
C ILE A 109 -2.25 -15.30 -3.06
N GLU A 110 -1.99 -15.62 -1.80
CA GLU A 110 -2.68 -15.01 -0.66
C GLU A 110 -2.39 -13.51 -0.56
N ILE A 111 -1.12 -13.11 -0.73
CA ILE A 111 -0.74 -11.69 -0.74
C ILE A 111 -1.45 -10.94 -1.88
N ARG A 112 -1.51 -11.52 -3.08
CA ARG A 112 -2.22 -10.91 -4.21
C ARG A 112 -3.71 -10.78 -3.95
N LYS A 113 -4.34 -11.82 -3.42
CA LYS A 113 -5.76 -11.82 -3.06
C LYS A 113 -6.07 -10.74 -2.02
N PHE A 114 -5.27 -10.70 -0.95
CA PHE A 114 -5.37 -9.67 0.08
C PHE A 114 -5.22 -8.26 -0.52
N THR A 115 -4.23 -8.05 -1.38
CA THR A 115 -3.98 -6.74 -2.01
C THR A 115 -5.17 -6.28 -2.84
N ASN A 116 -5.74 -7.18 -3.66
CA ASN A 116 -6.92 -6.87 -4.46
C ASN A 116 -8.14 -6.55 -3.59
N GLN A 117 -8.40 -7.37 -2.56
CA GLN A 117 -9.49 -7.13 -1.61
C GLN A 117 -9.33 -5.80 -0.88
N PHE A 118 -8.10 -5.44 -0.49
CA PHE A 118 -7.83 -4.15 0.14
C PHE A 118 -8.16 -2.99 -0.80
N ILE A 119 -7.75 -3.08 -2.07
CA ILE A 119 -8.04 -2.07 -3.10
C ILE A 119 -9.54 -1.92 -3.32
N GLU A 120 -10.28 -3.02 -3.38
CA GLU A 120 -11.74 -3.03 -3.56
C GLU A 120 -12.45 -2.40 -2.36
N ASN A 121 -12.09 -2.82 -1.14
CA ASN A 121 -12.74 -2.37 0.09
C ASN A 121 -12.37 -0.93 0.47
N ASN A 122 -11.17 -0.48 0.09
CA ASN A 122 -10.64 0.85 0.38
C ASN A 122 -10.40 1.61 -0.93
N SER A 123 -11.43 1.74 -1.76
CA SER A 123 -11.32 2.48 -3.01
C SER A 123 -11.05 3.97 -2.76
N PHE A 124 -9.89 4.45 -3.19
CA PHE A 124 -9.51 5.86 -3.09
C PHE A 124 -10.49 6.79 -3.81
N MET A 125 -11.13 6.30 -4.88
CA MET A 125 -12.09 7.10 -5.65
C MET A 125 -13.29 7.57 -4.81
N ASN A 126 -13.66 6.80 -3.77
CA ASN A 126 -14.75 7.16 -2.87
C ASN A 126 -14.42 8.39 -2.01
N GLN A 127 -13.14 8.77 -1.88
CA GLN A 127 -12.71 9.93 -1.10
C GLN A 127 -12.61 11.22 -1.91
N ILE A 128 -12.67 11.15 -3.24
CA ILE A 128 -12.40 12.32 -4.09
C ILE A 128 -13.39 13.45 -3.81
N GLU A 129 -14.67 13.13 -3.64
CA GLU A 129 -15.68 14.15 -3.37
C GLU A 129 -15.46 14.83 -2.02
N TYR A 130 -15.14 14.04 -0.99
CA TYR A 130 -14.78 14.56 0.32
C TYR A 130 -13.55 15.49 0.24
N ILE A 131 -12.52 15.10 -0.50
CA ILE A 131 -11.31 15.92 -0.68
C ILE A 131 -11.64 17.23 -1.38
N LYS A 132 -12.52 17.23 -2.40
CA LYS A 132 -12.96 18.48 -3.05
C LYS A 132 -13.63 19.42 -2.06
N TYR A 133 -14.55 18.91 -1.23
CA TYR A 133 -15.22 19.72 -0.21
C TYR A 133 -14.23 20.30 0.79
N GLN A 134 -13.33 19.49 1.33
CA GLN A 134 -12.28 19.96 2.25
C GLN A 134 -11.37 21.02 1.60
N THR A 135 -10.97 20.81 0.34
CA THR A 135 -10.17 21.78 -0.40
C THR A 135 -10.93 23.10 -0.58
N LEU A 136 -12.24 23.05 -0.86
CA LEU A 136 -13.05 24.26 -1.01
C LEU A 136 -13.16 25.02 0.32
N GLU A 137 -13.45 24.33 1.42
CA GLU A 137 -13.50 24.94 2.75
C GLU A 137 -12.16 25.60 3.11
N GLN A 138 -11.06 24.88 2.88
CA GLN A 138 -9.71 25.41 3.11
C GLN A 138 -9.42 26.63 2.23
N PHE A 139 -9.78 26.56 0.95
CA PHE A 139 -9.60 27.67 0.02
C PHE A 139 -10.37 28.92 0.47
N ILE A 140 -11.64 28.78 0.88
CA ILE A 140 -12.47 29.88 1.40
C ILE A 140 -11.83 30.47 2.65
N LYS A 141 -11.40 29.62 3.60
CA LYS A 141 -10.77 30.04 4.85
C LYS A 141 -9.47 30.83 4.63
N GLU A 142 -8.66 30.41 3.66
CA GLU A 142 -7.35 31.00 3.40
C GLU A 142 -7.41 32.26 2.51
N ASN A 143 -8.44 32.39 1.66
CA ASN A 143 -8.42 33.38 0.57
C ASN A 143 -9.65 34.28 0.49
N ILE A 144 -10.73 33.97 1.21
CA ILE A 144 -12.00 34.73 1.16
C ILE A 144 -12.36 35.28 2.55
N SER A 145 -12.18 34.51 3.63
CA SER A 145 -12.69 34.88 4.96
C SER A 145 -11.88 35.94 5.74
N PHE A 146 -11.16 36.84 5.05
CA PHE A 146 -10.52 38.03 5.64
C PHE A 146 -10.66 39.28 4.75
N GLN A 147 -11.67 39.31 3.89
CA GLN A 147 -12.25 40.56 3.36
C GLN A 147 -13.48 40.94 4.17
#